data_AF-A0A1I1JNL8-F1
#
_entry.id   AF-A0A1I1JNL8-F1
#
_cell.length_a   1.000
_cell.length_b   1.000
_cell.length_c   1.000
_cell.angle_alpha   90.00
_cell.angle_beta   90.00
_cell.angle_gamma   90.00
#
_symmetry.space_group_name_H-M   'P 1'
#
loop_
_entity.id
_entity.type
_entity.pdbx_description
1 polymer ?
#
loop_
_entity_poly.entity_id
_entity_poly.type
_entity_poly.pdbx_seq_one_letter_code
_entity_poly.pdbx_strand_id
1 'polypeptide(L)'
;MKRKEFKSLLFGALYLIVFVVWTLLIQIVDVQPVGQNGTDIGFATINCYFHKLTGVHMVIYTITDWLGLVPIFICLIFAGIGLTQLIQRKSLFRVDYDIIVLGIYYIIVIFGYLIFEMIPINYRPVLIDGFMEASYPSSTTLLVLSVMPTLWFQAKRRMKNEVVLKNHVFQEGLCQSI
;
A
#
# COMPACT_ATOMS: atom_id res chain seq x y z
N MET A 1 -6.67 24.49 11.83
CA MET A 1 -5.74 23.55 11.18
C MET A 1 -4.43 24.26 10.89
N LYS A 2 -3.27 23.65 11.20
CA LYS A 2 -1.98 24.28 10.88
C LYS A 2 -1.82 24.35 9.36
N ARG A 3 -1.20 25.41 8.83
CA ARG A 3 -1.02 25.61 7.37
C ARG A 3 -0.38 24.42 6.65
N LYS A 4 0.43 23.62 7.37
CA LYS A 4 1.07 22.39 6.88
C LYS A 4 0.11 21.20 6.75
N GLU A 5 -0.85 21.06 7.67
CA GLU A 5 -1.87 20.00 7.63
C GLU A 5 -2.87 20.25 6.51
N PHE A 6 -3.27 21.52 6.30
CA PHE A 6 -4.13 21.90 5.18
C PHE A 6 -3.50 21.59 3.82
N LYS A 7 -2.21 21.89 3.64
CA LYS A 7 -1.48 21.53 2.41
C LYS A 7 -1.46 20.03 2.17
N SER A 8 -1.24 19.21 3.21
CA SER A 8 -1.23 17.76 3.08
C SER A 8 -2.59 17.20 2.62
N LEU A 9 -3.68 17.71 3.19
CA LEU A 9 -5.03 17.32 2.78
C LEU A 9 -5.36 17.78 1.36
N LEU A 10 -4.91 18.98 0.98
CA LEU A 10 -5.08 19.48 -0.38
C LEU A 10 -4.36 18.61 -1.41
N PHE A 11 -3.11 18.21 -1.14
CA PHE A 11 -2.39 17.29 -2.01
C PHE A 11 -3.06 15.91 -2.08
N GLY A 12 -3.54 15.37 -0.95
CA GLY A 12 -4.29 14.12 -0.94
C GLY A 12 -5.56 14.18 -1.80
N ALA A 13 -6.34 15.26 -1.68
CA ALA A 13 -7.52 15.48 -2.51
C ALA A 13 -7.15 15.62 -4.00
N LEU A 14 -6.08 16.35 -4.31
CA LEU A 14 -5.57 16.48 -5.67
C LEU A 14 -5.18 15.12 -6.27
N TYR A 15 -4.45 14.28 -5.52
CA TYR A 15 -4.07 12.94 -5.98
C TYR A 15 -5.29 12.05 -6.20
N LEU A 16 -6.33 12.15 -5.36
CA LEU A 16 -7.59 11.44 -5.60
C LEU A 16 -8.29 11.91 -6.88
N ILE A 17 -8.33 13.22 -7.13
CA ILE A 17 -8.89 13.76 -8.37
C ILE A 17 -8.10 13.25 -9.58
N VAL A 18 -6.76 13.30 -9.52
CA VAL A 18 -5.90 12.78 -10.59
C VAL A 18 -6.14 11.27 -10.80
N PHE A 19 -6.29 10.49 -9.74
CA PHE A 19 -6.59 9.06 -9.82
C PHE A 19 -7.95 8.80 -10.49
N VAL A 20 -8.99 9.54 -10.13
CA VAL A 20 -10.33 9.42 -10.74
C VAL A 20 -10.28 9.82 -12.22
N VAL A 21 -9.67 10.95 -12.54
CA VAL A 21 -9.51 11.42 -13.92
C VAL A 21 -8.73 10.40 -14.74
N TRP A 22 -7.62 9.88 -14.23
CA TRP A 22 -6.82 8.86 -14.90
C TRP A 22 -7.61 7.57 -15.14
N THR A 23 -8.38 7.13 -14.14
CA THR A 23 -9.26 5.96 -14.24
C THR A 23 -10.31 6.14 -15.34
N LEU A 24 -10.95 7.31 -15.39
CA LEU A 24 -11.93 7.63 -16.44
C LEU A 24 -11.27 7.68 -17.82
N LEU A 25 -10.08 8.29 -17.93
CA LEU A 25 -9.34 8.36 -19.19
C LEU A 25 -9.01 6.97 -19.74
N ILE A 26 -8.56 6.04 -18.89
CA ILE A 26 -8.32 4.65 -19.29
C ILE A 26 -9.60 4.01 -19.84
N GLN A 27 -10.77 4.31 -19.26
CA GLN A 27 -12.04 3.72 -19.68
C GLN A 27 -12.66 4.33 -20.95
N ILE A 28 -12.18 5.49 -21.43
CA ILE A 28 -12.81 6.20 -22.56
C ILE A 28 -11.85 6.50 -23.72
N VAL A 29 -10.54 6.58 -23.47
CA VAL A 29 -9.56 6.98 -24.48
C VAL A 29 -8.93 5.76 -25.12
N ASP A 30 -9.03 5.69 -26.46
CA ASP A 30 -8.38 4.66 -27.28
C ASP A 30 -8.67 3.25 -26.76
N VAL A 31 -9.94 3.02 -26.44
CA VAL A 31 -10.48 1.74 -26.00
C VAL A 31 -10.73 0.89 -27.23
N GLN A 32 -10.01 -0.21 -27.35
CA GLN A 32 -10.15 -1.14 -28.47
C GLN A 32 -10.27 -2.57 -27.95
N PRO A 33 -11.04 -3.44 -28.64
CA PRO A 33 -11.18 -4.86 -28.29
C PRO A 33 -9.96 -5.67 -28.75
N VAL A 34 -8.76 -5.16 -28.42
CA VAL A 34 -7.47 -5.79 -28.75
C VAL A 34 -7.02 -6.76 -27.66
N GLY A 35 -7.76 -6.85 -26.55
CA GLY A 35 -7.57 -7.89 -25.55
C GLY A 35 -8.05 -9.25 -26.05
N GLN A 36 -7.47 -10.32 -25.49
CA GLN A 36 -7.96 -11.68 -25.72
C GLN A 36 -9.44 -11.79 -25.31
N ASN A 37 -10.23 -12.60 -26.01
CA ASN A 37 -11.71 -12.69 -25.89
C ASN A 37 -12.51 -11.43 -26.22
N GLY A 38 -11.92 -10.47 -26.97
CA GLY A 38 -12.60 -9.23 -27.34
C GLY A 38 -12.74 -8.25 -26.19
N THR A 39 -11.93 -8.44 -25.14
CA THR A 39 -11.94 -7.56 -23.97
C THR A 39 -11.37 -6.19 -24.35
N ASP A 40 -12.06 -5.15 -23.93
CA ASP A 40 -11.69 -3.78 -24.19
C ASP A 40 -10.44 -3.38 -23.38
N ILE A 41 -9.43 -2.88 -24.08
CA ILE A 41 -8.20 -2.34 -23.49
C ILE A 41 -8.17 -0.83 -23.76
N GLY A 42 -8.07 -0.05 -22.69
CA GLY A 42 -7.87 1.39 -22.76
C GLY A 42 -6.45 1.76 -23.15
N PHE A 43 -6.26 2.90 -23.84
CA PHE A 43 -4.96 3.30 -24.41
C PHE A 43 -4.32 2.17 -25.25
N ALA A 44 -5.13 1.41 -25.98
CA ALA A 44 -4.73 0.20 -26.69
C ALA A 44 -3.49 0.39 -27.57
N THR A 45 -3.44 1.48 -28.33
CA THR A 45 -2.34 1.77 -29.26
C THR A 45 -1.01 1.93 -28.52
N ILE A 46 -1.02 2.71 -27.44
CA ILE A 46 0.18 2.98 -26.63
C ILE A 46 0.58 1.70 -25.88
N ASN A 47 -0.38 1.00 -25.27
CA ASN A 47 -0.11 -0.20 -24.49
C ASN A 47 0.45 -1.33 -25.37
N CYS A 48 -0.13 -1.56 -26.55
CA CYS A 48 0.37 -2.52 -27.52
C CYS A 48 1.74 -2.12 -28.08
N TYR A 49 1.96 -0.82 -28.34
CA TYR A 49 3.26 -0.34 -28.80
C TYR A 49 4.35 -0.55 -27.75
N PHE A 50 4.09 -0.13 -26.52
CA PHE A 50 5.03 -0.30 -25.40
C PHE A 50 5.32 -1.78 -25.16
N HIS A 51 4.30 -2.62 -25.20
CA HIS A 51 4.45 -4.07 -25.09
C HIS A 51 5.34 -4.66 -26.19
N LYS A 52 5.17 -4.24 -27.46
CA LYS A 52 6.04 -4.67 -28.57
C LYS A 52 7.50 -4.26 -28.37
N LEU A 53 7.74 -3.12 -27.71
CA LEU A 53 9.09 -2.62 -27.43
C LEU A 53 9.77 -3.36 -26.28
N THR A 54 9.07 -3.57 -25.15
CA THR A 54 9.68 -4.17 -23.95
C THR A 54 9.60 -5.68 -23.92
N GLY A 55 8.63 -6.27 -24.62
CA GLY A 55 8.30 -7.69 -24.49
C GLY A 55 7.83 -8.06 -23.09
N VAL A 56 7.82 -9.37 -22.81
CA VAL A 56 7.52 -9.92 -21.49
C VAL A 56 8.82 -10.38 -20.83
N HIS A 57 9.13 -9.82 -19.67
CA HIS A 57 10.25 -10.27 -18.85
C HIS A 57 9.75 -11.08 -17.65
N MET A 58 9.58 -12.39 -17.84
CA MET A 58 9.05 -13.30 -16.82
C MET A 58 9.88 -13.28 -15.52
N VAL A 59 11.20 -13.08 -15.58
CA VAL A 59 12.06 -12.98 -14.39
C VAL A 59 11.68 -11.78 -13.50
N ILE A 60 11.41 -10.62 -14.11
CA ILE A 60 10.99 -9.41 -13.39
C ILE A 60 9.61 -9.63 -12.79
N TYR A 61 8.74 -10.32 -13.52
CA TYR A 61 7.41 -10.68 -13.05
C TYR A 61 7.49 -11.53 -11.78
N THR A 62 8.26 -12.63 -11.79
CA THR A 62 8.46 -13.48 -10.61
C THR A 62 9.02 -12.70 -9.42
N ILE A 63 10.03 -11.85 -9.62
CA ILE A 63 10.59 -11.03 -8.53
C ILE A 63 9.52 -10.11 -7.92
N THR A 64 8.71 -9.47 -8.77
CA THR A 64 7.67 -8.54 -8.32
C THR A 64 6.58 -9.26 -7.53
N ASP A 65 6.25 -10.48 -7.92
CA ASP A 65 5.29 -11.34 -7.21
C ASP A 65 5.76 -11.68 -5.79
N TRP A 66 7.03 -12.08 -5.64
CA TRP A 66 7.63 -12.31 -4.33
C TRP A 66 7.69 -11.03 -3.49
N LEU A 67 7.96 -9.88 -4.12
CA LEU A 67 7.94 -8.59 -3.43
C LEU A 67 6.54 -8.19 -2.96
N GLY A 68 5.48 -8.66 -3.63
CA GLY A 68 4.10 -8.47 -3.18
C GLY A 68 3.80 -9.11 -1.82
N LEU A 69 4.54 -10.14 -1.42
CA LEU A 69 4.41 -10.78 -0.11
C LEU A 69 5.03 -9.96 1.04
N VAL A 70 6.00 -9.09 0.73
CA VAL A 70 6.72 -8.31 1.76
C VAL A 70 5.78 -7.38 2.55
N PRO A 71 4.91 -6.56 1.93
CA PRO A 71 3.89 -5.78 2.65
C PRO A 71 2.98 -6.63 3.54
N ILE A 72 2.57 -7.81 3.07
CA ILE A 72 1.69 -8.71 3.81
C ILE A 72 2.38 -9.16 5.10
N PHE A 73 3.64 -9.58 5.01
CA PHE A 73 4.43 -9.96 6.18
C PHE A 73 4.57 -8.82 7.19
N ILE A 74 4.76 -7.58 6.72
CA ILE A 74 4.81 -6.39 7.58
C ILE A 74 3.47 -6.15 8.29
N CYS A 75 2.34 -6.30 7.59
CA CYS A 75 1.02 -6.22 8.19
C CYS A 75 0.84 -7.25 9.31
N LEU A 76 1.31 -8.49 9.09
CA LEU A 76 1.26 -9.55 10.11
C LEU A 76 2.10 -9.23 11.34
N ILE A 77 3.29 -8.63 11.18
CA ILE A 77 4.11 -8.19 12.32
C ILE A 77 3.34 -7.18 13.18
N PHE A 78 2.76 -6.16 12.57
CA PHE A 78 2.00 -5.16 13.33
C PHE A 78 0.72 -5.71 13.93
N ALA A 79 0.04 -6.64 13.24
CA ALA A 79 -1.11 -7.36 13.80
C ALA A 79 -0.70 -8.19 15.02
N GLY A 80 0.45 -8.87 14.97
CA GLY A 80 1.00 -9.62 16.11
C GLY A 80 1.35 -8.71 17.30
N ILE A 81 1.93 -7.53 17.05
CA ILE A 81 2.18 -6.53 18.09
C ILE A 81 0.85 -6.06 18.71
N GLY A 82 -0.18 -5.78 17.91
CA GLY A 82 -1.50 -5.41 18.41
C GLY A 82 -2.15 -6.52 19.23
N LEU A 83 -2.06 -7.76 18.76
CA LEU A 83 -2.64 -8.93 19.42
C LEU A 83 -1.95 -9.22 20.77
N THR A 84 -0.61 -9.16 20.83
CA THR A 84 0.13 -9.34 22.07
C THR A 84 -0.24 -8.27 23.10
N GLN A 85 -0.36 -7.00 22.69
CA GLN A 85 -0.85 -5.93 23.56
C GLN A 85 -2.29 -6.16 24.02
N LEU A 86 -3.16 -6.64 23.14
CA LEU A 86 -4.55 -6.94 23.46
C LEU A 86 -4.67 -8.06 24.50
N ILE A 87 -3.89 -9.14 24.36
CA ILE A 87 -3.86 -10.26 25.30
C ILE A 87 -3.31 -9.82 26.67
N GLN A 88 -2.21 -9.07 26.69
CA GLN A 88 -1.59 -8.61 27.93
C GLN A 88 -2.47 -7.63 28.70
N ARG A 89 -3.08 -6.67 28.00
CA ARG A 89 -3.84 -5.58 28.62
C ARG A 89 -5.34 -5.88 28.76
N LYS A 90 -5.81 -7.00 28.18
CA LYS A 90 -7.19 -7.54 28.18
C LYS A 90 -8.28 -6.57 27.69
N SER A 91 -7.91 -5.49 27.02
CA SER A 91 -8.85 -4.48 26.54
C SER A 91 -8.29 -3.76 25.32
N LEU A 92 -9.12 -3.61 24.29
CA LEU A 92 -8.77 -2.91 23.06
C LEU A 92 -8.44 -1.44 23.33
N PHE A 93 -9.11 -0.81 24.30
CA PHE A 93 -8.88 0.58 24.69
C PHE A 93 -7.55 0.81 25.42
N ARG A 94 -6.89 -0.26 25.85
CA ARG A 94 -5.56 -0.20 26.47
C ARG A 94 -4.44 -0.48 25.49
N VAL A 95 -4.72 -0.87 24.24
CA VAL A 95 -3.70 -1.01 23.19
C VAL A 95 -3.19 0.40 22.82
N ASP A 96 -1.92 0.51 22.46
CA ASP A 96 -1.35 1.79 22.08
C ASP A 96 -2.15 2.39 20.91
N TYR A 97 -2.61 3.64 21.07
CA TYR A 97 -3.53 4.28 20.12
C TYR A 97 -3.01 4.26 18.67
N ASP A 98 -1.70 4.30 18.48
CA ASP A 98 -1.08 4.22 17.16
C ASP A 98 -1.24 2.87 16.47
N ILE A 99 -1.24 1.77 17.22
CA ILE A 99 -1.44 0.43 16.68
C ILE A 99 -2.90 0.25 16.30
N ILE A 100 -3.83 0.81 17.09
CA ILE A 100 -5.26 0.82 16.75
C ILE A 100 -5.50 1.57 15.44
N VAL A 101 -4.97 2.80 15.33
CA VAL A 101 -5.10 3.61 14.10
C VAL A 101 -4.46 2.90 12.91
N LEU A 102 -3.28 2.29 13.09
CA LEU A 102 -2.63 1.51 12.05
C LEU A 102 -3.46 0.30 11.62
N GLY A 103 -4.08 -0.41 12.56
CA GLY A 103 -4.95 -1.55 12.29
C GLY A 103 -6.18 -1.16 11.47
N ILE A 104 -6.85 -0.06 11.84
CA ILE A 104 -7.99 0.49 11.07
C ILE A 104 -7.53 0.87 9.65
N TYR A 105 -6.38 1.52 9.54
CA TYR A 105 -5.81 1.88 8.24
C TYR A 105 -5.53 0.65 7.36
N TYR A 106 -4.93 -0.41 7.90
CA TYR A 106 -4.69 -1.65 7.14
C TYR A 106 -5.97 -2.37 6.73
N ILE A 107 -7.03 -2.32 7.54
CA ILE A 107 -8.36 -2.84 7.13
C ILE A 107 -8.86 -2.08 5.89
N ILE A 108 -8.75 -0.75 5.87
CA ILE A 108 -9.14 0.07 4.72
C ILE A 108 -8.30 -0.27 3.48
N VAL A 109 -6.99 -0.45 3.65
CA VAL A 109 -6.07 -0.82 2.55
C VAL A 109 -6.42 -2.20 1.98
N ILE A 110 -6.67 -3.20 2.84
CA ILE A 110 -7.08 -4.55 2.41
C ILE A 110 -8.43 -4.49 1.69
N PHE A 111 -9.38 -3.68 2.18
CA PHE A 111 -10.65 -3.49 1.50
C PHE A 111 -10.45 -2.88 0.09
N GLY A 112 -9.59 -1.87 -0.05
CA GLY A 112 -9.22 -1.32 -1.35
C GLY A 112 -8.53 -2.34 -2.26
N TYR A 113 -7.65 -3.18 -1.71
CA TYR A 113 -7.00 -4.28 -2.42
C TYR A 113 -8.05 -5.25 -2.98
N LEU A 114 -9.00 -5.68 -2.16
CA LEU A 114 -10.07 -6.60 -2.59
C LEU A 114 -10.94 -5.98 -3.69
N ILE A 115 -11.26 -4.67 -3.60
CA ILE A 115 -12.00 -3.98 -4.67
C ILE A 115 -11.22 -3.99 -5.98
N PHE A 116 -9.90 -3.74 -5.93
CA PHE A 116 -9.05 -3.69 -7.13
C PHE A 116 -8.89 -5.07 -7.78
N GLU A 117 -8.82 -6.13 -6.96
CA GLU A 117 -8.85 -7.51 -7.46
C GLU A 117 -10.22 -7.88 -8.07
N MET A 118 -11.33 -7.42 -7.47
CA MET A 118 -12.68 -7.74 -7.96
C MET A 118 -13.10 -6.92 -9.19
N ILE A 119 -12.58 -5.70 -9.36
CA ILE A 119 -12.96 -4.78 -10.44
C ILE A 119 -11.71 -4.43 -11.27
N PRO A 120 -11.25 -5.35 -12.13
CA PRO A 120 -10.21 -5.06 -13.11
C PRO A 120 -10.73 -4.06 -14.13
N ILE A 121 -10.05 -2.92 -14.26
CA ILE A 121 -10.46 -1.83 -15.17
C ILE A 121 -9.76 -1.94 -16.52
N ASN A 122 -8.50 -2.37 -16.52
CA ASN A 122 -7.75 -2.55 -17.75
C ASN A 122 -6.89 -3.80 -17.67
N TYR A 123 -6.86 -4.57 -18.76
CA TYR A 123 -6.12 -5.83 -18.83
C TYR A 123 -4.79 -5.67 -19.55
N ARG A 124 -3.86 -6.57 -19.26
CA ARG A 124 -2.62 -6.68 -20.04
C ARG A 124 -2.95 -7.22 -21.44
N PRO A 125 -2.23 -6.77 -22.50
CA PRO A 125 -2.43 -7.28 -23.86
C PRO A 125 -1.86 -8.71 -24.07
N VAL A 126 -1.42 -9.39 -23.01
CA VAL A 126 -0.81 -10.73 -23.04
C VAL A 126 -1.28 -11.59 -21.87
N LEU A 127 -1.26 -12.90 -22.09
CA LEU A 127 -1.51 -13.90 -21.05
C LEU A 127 -0.25 -14.10 -20.21
N ILE A 128 -0.43 -14.17 -18.90
CA ILE A 128 0.58 -14.62 -17.95
C ILE A 128 0.06 -15.93 -17.38
N ASP A 129 0.82 -17.00 -17.55
CA ASP A 129 0.44 -18.37 -17.16
C ASP A 129 -0.94 -18.85 -17.66
N GLY A 130 -1.37 -18.33 -18.82
CA GLY A 130 -2.65 -18.69 -19.46
C GLY A 130 -3.86 -17.93 -18.92
N PHE A 131 -3.68 -17.01 -17.98
CA PHE A 131 -4.75 -16.17 -17.42
C PHE A 131 -4.62 -14.71 -17.87
N MET A 132 -5.76 -14.02 -17.92
CA MET A 132 -5.81 -12.57 -18.11
C MET A 132 -5.58 -11.88 -16.78
N GLU A 133 -4.50 -11.11 -16.71
CA GLU A 133 -4.20 -10.31 -15.53
C GLU A 133 -4.59 -8.85 -15.70
N ALA A 134 -5.11 -8.28 -14.63
CA ALA A 134 -5.36 -6.86 -14.53
C ALA A 134 -4.02 -6.10 -14.62
N SER A 135 -3.95 -5.13 -15.51
CA SER A 135 -2.87 -4.14 -15.55
C SER A 135 -3.17 -2.94 -14.64
N TYR A 136 -4.45 -2.62 -14.49
CA TYR A 136 -4.92 -1.47 -13.70
C TYR A 136 -6.31 -1.73 -13.10
N PRO A 137 -6.56 -1.29 -11.86
CA PRO A 137 -5.59 -0.71 -10.91
C PRO A 137 -4.66 -1.79 -10.30
N SER A 138 -3.43 -1.41 -9.93
CA SER A 138 -2.46 -2.37 -9.38
C SER A 138 -2.64 -2.55 -7.87
N SER A 139 -3.15 -3.71 -7.47
CA SER A 139 -3.34 -4.11 -6.07
C SER A 139 -2.01 -4.19 -5.30
N THR A 140 -0.95 -4.72 -5.91
CA THR A 140 0.40 -4.77 -5.33
C THR A 140 0.95 -3.37 -5.07
N THR A 141 0.74 -2.43 -6.00
CA THR A 141 1.18 -1.04 -5.82
C THR A 141 0.44 -0.37 -4.67
N LEU A 142 -0.88 -0.59 -4.55
CA LEU A 142 -1.67 -0.10 -3.43
C LEU A 142 -1.10 -0.61 -2.08
N LEU A 143 -0.83 -1.91 -1.97
CA LEU A 143 -0.26 -2.50 -0.76
C LEU A 143 1.10 -1.92 -0.41
N VAL A 144 2.04 -1.92 -1.35
CA VAL A 144 3.42 -1.45 -1.12
C VAL A 144 3.44 0.03 -0.72
N LEU A 145 2.75 0.89 -1.47
CA LEU A 145 2.70 2.33 -1.19
C LEU A 145 1.95 2.64 0.10
N SER A 146 1.03 1.78 0.54
CA SER A 146 0.31 1.98 1.79
C SER A 146 1.11 1.50 3.01
N VAL A 147 1.81 0.37 2.91
CA VAL A 147 2.44 -0.33 4.04
C VAL A 147 3.88 0.10 4.29
N MET A 148 4.67 0.40 3.24
CA MET A 148 6.08 0.74 3.42
C MET A 148 6.28 2.09 4.14
N PRO A 149 5.52 3.17 3.82
CA PRO A 149 5.62 4.42 4.56
C PRO A 149 5.16 4.29 6.01
N THR A 150 4.12 3.49 6.29
CA THR A 150 3.66 3.26 7.66
C THR A 150 4.66 2.43 8.46
N LEU A 151 5.32 1.45 7.85
CA LEU A 151 6.46 0.74 8.47
C LEU A 151 7.54 1.74 8.88
N TRP A 152 7.99 2.59 7.96
CA TRP A 152 9.01 3.60 8.24
C TRP A 152 8.60 4.53 9.39
N PHE A 153 7.37 5.03 9.36
CA PHE A 153 6.83 5.91 10.40
C PHE A 153 6.80 5.22 11.76
N GLN A 154 6.28 3.99 11.81
CA GLN A 154 6.13 3.20 13.03
C GLN A 154 7.48 2.75 13.60
N ALA A 155 8.44 2.39 12.74
CA ALA A 155 9.81 2.04 13.13
C ALA A 155 10.53 3.27 13.73
N LYS A 156 10.48 4.42 13.04
CA LYS A 156 11.07 5.66 13.52
C LYS A 156 10.51 6.09 14.87
N ARG A 157 9.19 5.97 15.07
CA ARG A 157 8.58 6.37 16.35
C ARG A 157 8.95 5.42 17.49
N ARG A 158 9.02 4.11 17.24
CA ARG A 158 9.42 3.11 18.25
C ARG A 158 10.87 3.27 18.68
N MET A 159 11.79 3.45 17.73
CA MET A 159 13.19 3.74 18.04
C MET A 159 13.35 5.02 18.88
N LYS A 160 12.60 6.08 18.56
CA LYS A 160 12.63 7.32 19.35
C LYS A 160 12.15 7.10 20.79
N ASN A 161 11.08 6.33 20.98
CA ASN A 161 10.55 6.05 22.31
C ASN A 161 11.55 5.24 23.16
N GLU A 162 12.21 4.24 22.58
CA GLU A 162 13.25 3.46 23.28
C GLU A 162 14.45 4.32 23.70
N VAL A 163 14.92 5.20 22.81
CA VAL A 163 16.03 6.12 23.12
C VAL A 163 15.63 7.11 24.22
N VAL A 164 14.40 7.65 24.18
CA VAL A 164 13.90 8.55 25.21
C VAL A 164 13.78 7.84 26.56
N LEU A 165 13.25 6.61 26.60
CA LEU A 165 13.18 5.81 27.81
C LEU A 165 14.57 5.54 28.40
N LYS A 166 15.54 5.16 27.55
CA LYS A 166 16.91 4.88 28.00
C LYS A 166 17.60 6.13 28.58
N ASN A 167 17.36 7.29 27.97
CA ASN A 167 17.90 8.56 28.48
C ASN A 167 17.25 8.98 29.81
N HIS A 168 15.94 8.74 29.98
CA HIS A 168 15.26 9.02 31.25
C HIS A 168 15.76 8.13 32.38
N VAL A 169 15.88 6.82 32.16
CA VAL A 169 16.41 5.87 33.16
C VAL A 169 17.86 6.20 33.53
N PHE A 170 18.67 6.62 32.56
CA PHE A 170 20.05 7.04 32.82
C PHE A 170 20.11 8.33 33.67
N GLN A 171 19.22 9.31 33.42
CA GLN A 171 19.13 10.52 34.23
C GLN A 171 18.64 10.25 35.65
N GLU A 172 17.65 9.38 35.84
CA GLU A 172 17.17 8.99 37.17
C GLU A 172 18.23 8.23 37.98
N GLY A 173 18.99 7.33 37.33
CA GLY A 173 20.10 6.63 37.97
C GLY A 173 21.28 7.54 38.36
N LEU A 174 21.54 8.60 37.58
CA LEU A 174 22.53 9.63 37.95
C LEU A 174 22.05 10.54 39.08
N CYS A 175 20.74 10.79 39.18
CA CYS A 175 20.19 11.66 40.22
C CYS A 175 20.05 10.96 41.58
N GLN A 176 20.09 9.62 41.63
CA GLN A 176 20.08 8.81 42.87
C GLN A 176 21.47 8.47 43.41
N SER A 177 22.54 8.84 42.69
CA SER A 177 23.94 8.55 43.04
C SER A 177 24.75 9.78 43.50
N ILE A 178 24.08 10.89 43.75
CA ILE A 178 24.59 12.13 44.38
C ILE A 178 23.83 12.34 45.68
#